data_AF-A0A7J4LL43-F1
#
_entry.id   AF-A0A7J4LL43-F1
#
_cell.length_a   1.000
_cell.length_b   1.000
_cell.length_c   1.000
_cell.angle_alpha   90.00
_cell.angle_beta   90.00
_cell.angle_gamma   90.00
#
_symmetry.space_group_name_H-M   'P 1'
#
loop_
_entity.id
_entity.type
_entity.pdbx_description
1 polymer ?
#
loop_
_entity_poly.entity_id
_entity_poly.type
_entity_poly.pdbx_seq_one_letter_code
_entity_poly.pdbx_strand_id
1 'polypeptide(L)'
;MKFPGTRLRRLRSGKVRELVRECRFGIDDLICPVFVDERIKKPQAIISMPGQFRIPLSGVADEASEIADLGIPALILFGLPEEKDESGS
;
A
#
# COMPACT_ATOMS: atom_id res chain seq x y z
N MET A 1 31.97 12.46 24.14
CA MET A 1 33.23 12.05 23.45
C MET A 1 33.22 12.56 22.02
N LYS A 2 34.36 13.02 21.50
CA LYS A 2 34.52 13.47 20.09
C LYS A 2 35.23 12.38 19.27
N PHE A 3 35.23 12.53 17.94
CA PHE A 3 36.07 11.72 17.06
C PHE A 3 37.55 11.83 17.51
N PRO A 4 38.33 10.74 17.56
CA PRO A 4 38.06 9.38 17.08
C PRO A 4 37.46 8.41 18.11
N GLY A 5 37.16 8.85 19.34
CA GLY A 5 36.61 8.01 20.40
C GLY A 5 35.24 7.44 20.04
N THR A 6 34.34 8.32 19.58
CA THR A 6 33.04 7.92 19.03
C THR A 6 33.10 7.87 17.50
N ARG A 7 32.79 6.71 16.92
CA ARG A 7 32.73 6.50 15.47
C ARG A 7 31.43 5.80 15.10
N LEU A 8 30.41 6.57 14.75
CA LEU A 8 29.07 6.06 14.41
C LEU A 8 29.06 5.08 13.23
N ARG A 9 30.06 5.17 12.35
CA ARG A 9 30.23 4.23 11.22
C ARG A 9 30.46 2.78 11.66
N ARG A 10 30.95 2.52 12.88
CA ARG A 10 31.18 1.15 13.40
C ARG A 10 29.91 0.31 13.42
N LEU A 11 28.77 0.92 13.74
CA LEU A 11 27.47 0.24 13.78
C LEU A 11 26.79 0.15 12.40
N ARG A 12 27.38 0.78 11.38
CA ARG A 12 26.81 0.85 10.01
C ARG A 12 27.44 -0.16 9.05
N SER A 13 28.28 -1.07 9.52
CA SER A 13 28.98 -2.06 8.68
C SER A 13 28.33 -3.44 8.75
N GLY A 14 28.15 -4.09 7.60
CA GLY A 14 27.70 -5.47 7.49
C GLY A 14 26.37 -5.75 8.23
N LYS A 15 26.29 -6.94 8.83
CA LYS A 15 25.12 -7.41 9.59
C LYS A 15 24.88 -6.67 10.91
N VAL A 16 25.84 -5.86 11.38
CA VAL A 16 25.66 -5.06 12.62
C VAL A 16 24.47 -4.10 12.48
N ARG A 17 24.18 -3.62 11.26
CA ARG A 17 23.01 -2.78 10.99
C ARG A 17 21.68 -3.44 11.31
N GLU A 18 21.59 -4.77 11.18
CA GLU A 18 20.36 -5.52 11.51
C GLU A 18 20.16 -5.62 13.02
N LEU A 19 21.25 -5.74 13.78
CA LEU A 19 21.22 -5.81 15.25
C LEU A 19 20.83 -4.49 15.90
N VAL A 20 21.24 -3.36 15.31
CA VAL A 20 20.99 -2.01 15.84
C VAL A 20 19.80 -1.31 15.19
N ARG A 21 19.01 -2.00 14.35
CA ARG A 21 17.88 -1.41 13.64
C ARG A 21 16.76 -1.05 14.64
N GLU A 22 16.34 0.21 14.64
CA GLU A 22 15.30 0.72 15.52
C GLU A 22 13.88 0.49 14.97
N CYS A 23 13.66 0.71 13.67
CA CYS A 23 12.35 0.56 13.04
C CYS A 23 12.26 -0.75 12.26
N ARG A 24 11.15 -1.48 12.42
CA ARG A 24 10.80 -2.67 11.63
C ARG A 24 9.44 -2.41 10.97
N PHE A 25 9.27 -2.97 9.78
CA PHE A 25 8.00 -2.98 9.06
C PHE A 25 7.70 -4.42 8.66
N GLY A 26 6.46 -4.85 8.89
CA GLY A 26 5.90 -6.12 8.47
C GLY A 26 4.71 -5.91 7.54
N ILE A 27 4.11 -7.02 7.11
CA ILE A 27 2.88 -6.98 6.31
C ILE A 27 1.72 -6.39 7.12
N ASP A 28 1.72 -6.61 8.44
CA ASP A 28 0.70 -6.10 9.37
C ASP A 28 0.66 -4.57 9.47
N ASP A 29 1.70 -3.88 8.99
CA ASP A 29 1.77 -2.40 8.96
C ASP A 29 1.18 -1.80 7.68
N LEU A 30 0.68 -2.62 6.75
CA LEU A 30 0.23 -2.21 5.42
C LEU A 30 -1.30 -2.16 5.29
N ILE A 31 -1.78 -1.18 4.53
CA ILE A 31 -3.17 -1.08 4.07
C ILE A 31 -3.16 -0.93 2.56
N CYS A 32 -3.91 -1.78 1.85
CA CYS A 32 -3.96 -1.75 0.38
C CYS A 32 -5.10 -0.85 -0.13
N PRO A 33 -4.82 0.22 -0.89
CA PRO A 33 -5.87 1.00 -1.53
C PRO A 33 -6.41 0.30 -2.78
N VAL A 34 -7.74 0.19 -2.88
CA VAL A 34 -8.44 -0.40 -4.02
C VAL A 34 -9.35 0.64 -4.65
N PHE A 35 -9.22 0.84 -5.95
CA PHE A 35 -10.00 1.81 -6.72
C PHE A 35 -11.12 1.12 -7.48
N VAL A 36 -12.35 1.47 -7.19
CA VAL A 36 -13.55 0.88 -7.79
C VAL A 36 -14.23 1.92 -8.67
N ASP A 37 -14.64 1.54 -9.87
CA ASP A 37 -15.39 2.39 -10.77
C ASP A 37 -16.65 1.64 -11.22
N GLU A 38 -17.82 2.15 -10.85
CA GLU A 38 -19.10 1.49 -11.15
C GLU A 38 -19.46 1.54 -12.64
N ARG A 39 -18.85 2.46 -13.39
CA ARG A 39 -19.20 2.75 -14.79
C ARG A 39 -18.51 1.80 -15.77
N ILE A 40 -17.53 1.03 -15.30
CA ILE A 40 -16.68 0.18 -16.14
C ILE A 40 -17.06 -1.30 -15.98
N LYS A 41 -16.79 -2.09 -17.03
CA LYS A 41 -17.02 -3.55 -17.03
C LYS A 41 -15.72 -4.37 -17.00
N LYS A 42 -14.58 -3.70 -17.12
CA LYS A 42 -13.24 -4.32 -17.17
C LYS A 42 -12.24 -3.38 -16.51
N PRO A 43 -11.15 -3.90 -15.91
CA PRO A 43 -10.14 -3.07 -15.28
C PRO A 43 -9.55 -2.01 -16.24
N GLN A 44 -9.36 -0.80 -15.73
CA GLN A 44 -8.78 0.31 -16.49
C GLN A 44 -7.55 0.88 -15.77
N ALA A 45 -6.46 1.07 -16.50
CA ALA A 45 -5.23 1.61 -15.93
C ALA A 45 -5.38 3.08 -15.51
N ILE A 46 -4.83 3.43 -14.35
CA ILE A 46 -4.73 4.82 -13.91
C ILE A 46 -3.41 5.40 -14.45
N ILE A 47 -3.48 6.23 -15.48
CA ILE A 47 -2.30 6.73 -16.21
C ILE A 47 -1.31 7.44 -15.28
N SER A 48 -1.80 8.20 -14.29
CA SER A 48 -0.97 8.92 -13.33
C SER A 48 -0.34 8.01 -12.25
N MET A 49 -0.80 6.76 -12.13
CA MET A 49 -0.33 5.79 -11.14
C MET A 49 0.01 4.47 -11.85
N PRO A 50 1.19 4.35 -12.48
CA PRO A 50 1.60 3.14 -13.17
C PRO A 50 1.51 1.89 -12.28
N GLY A 51 0.87 0.84 -12.80
CA GLY A 51 0.63 -0.41 -12.07
C GLY A 51 -0.66 -0.42 -11.24
N GLN A 52 -1.38 0.70 -11.15
CA GLN A 52 -2.68 0.78 -10.48
C GLN A 52 -3.84 0.79 -11.49
N PHE A 53 -4.92 0.13 -11.11
CA PHE A 53 -6.11 -0.04 -11.94
C PHE A 53 -7.36 0.34 -11.17
N ARG A 54 -8.36 0.87 -11.90
CA ARG A 54 -9.74 0.89 -11.44
C ARG A 54 -10.39 -0.42 -11.83
N ILE A 55 -11.02 -1.10 -10.89
CA ILE A 55 -11.73 -2.35 -11.13
C ILE A 55 -13.25 -2.11 -11.17
N PRO A 56 -14.00 -2.92 -11.93
CA PRO A 56 -15.46 -2.89 -11.86
C PRO A 56 -15.94 -3.38 -10.48
N LEU A 57 -17.14 -2.97 -10.07
CA LEU A 57 -17.74 -3.38 -8.79
C LEU A 57 -17.78 -4.92 -8.61
N SER A 58 -17.99 -5.66 -9.70
CA SER A 58 -18.01 -7.13 -9.69
C SER A 58 -16.66 -7.78 -9.36
N GLY A 59 -15.54 -7.07 -9.55
CA GLY A 59 -14.19 -7.58 -9.31
C GLY A 59 -13.65 -7.30 -7.90
N VAL A 60 -14.40 -6.56 -7.07
CA VAL A 60 -13.91 -6.10 -5.76
C VAL A 60 -13.69 -7.26 -4.79
N ALA A 61 -14.57 -8.27 -4.81
CA ALA A 61 -14.45 -9.43 -3.95
C ALA A 61 -13.21 -10.27 -4.28
N ASP A 62 -12.94 -10.45 -5.59
CA ASP A 62 -11.76 -11.19 -6.05
C ASP A 62 -10.47 -10.45 -5.68
N GLU A 63 -10.41 -9.13 -5.92
CA GLU A 63 -9.27 -8.29 -5.53
C GLU A 63 -9.03 -8.33 -4.01
N ALA A 64 -10.09 -8.24 -3.20
CA ALA A 64 -10.00 -8.34 -1.75
C ALA A 64 -9.48 -9.71 -1.29
N SER A 65 -9.88 -10.79 -1.98
CA SER A 65 -9.36 -12.13 -1.70
C SER A 65 -7.88 -12.25 -2.02
N GLU A 66 -7.42 -11.73 -3.17
CA GLU A 66 -6.01 -11.74 -3.54
C GLU A 66 -5.15 -10.95 -2.54
N ILE A 67 -5.63 -9.79 -2.09
CA ILE A 67 -4.96 -8.97 -1.06
C ILE A 67 -4.88 -9.72 0.27
N ALA A 68 -5.94 -10.45 0.65
CA ALA A 68 -5.95 -11.26 1.86
C ALA A 68 -4.98 -12.45 1.76
N ASP A 69 -4.88 -13.10 0.59
CA ASP A 69 -3.94 -14.20 0.34
C ASP A 69 -2.46 -13.74 0.42
N LEU A 70 -2.19 -12.46 0.15
CA LEU A 70 -0.88 -11.84 0.37
C LEU A 70 -0.60 -11.56 1.86
N GLY A 71 -1.56 -11.79 2.75
CA GLY A 71 -1.46 -11.57 4.20
C GLY A 71 -1.69 -10.14 4.64
N ILE A 72 -2.13 -9.24 3.75
CA ILE A 72 -2.36 -7.84 4.08
C ILE A 72 -3.62 -7.73 4.95
N PRO A 73 -3.55 -7.12 6.14
CA PRO A 73 -4.64 -7.18 7.12
C PRO A 73 -5.84 -6.29 6.77
N ALA A 74 -5.64 -5.27 5.93
CA ALA A 74 -6.66 -4.27 5.65
C ALA A 74 -6.55 -3.69 4.24
N LEU A 75 -7.70 -3.27 3.73
CA LEU A 75 -7.82 -2.50 2.49
C LEU A 75 -8.64 -1.23 2.73
N ILE A 76 -8.42 -0.23 1.87
CA ILE A 76 -9.20 1.01 1.85
C ILE A 76 -9.82 1.18 0.46
N LEU A 77 -11.13 1.38 0.43
CA LEU A 77 -11.91 1.48 -0.82
C LEU A 77 -12.05 2.92 -1.26
N PHE A 78 -11.77 3.16 -2.54
CA PHE A 78 -12.05 4.43 -3.23
C PHE A 78 -13.01 4.17 -4.39
N GLY A 79 -14.30 4.43 -4.16
CA GLY A 79 -15.35 4.27 -5.16
C GLY A 79 -15.53 5.52 -6.03
N LEU A 80 -15.67 5.31 -7.33
CA LEU A 80 -16.20 6.28 -8.27
C LEU A 80 -17.64 5.88 -8.61
N PRO A 81 -18.64 6.54 -7.99
CA PRO A 81 -20.04 6.18 -8.21
C PRO A 81 -20.47 6.52 -9.64
N GLU A 82 -21.47 5.80 -10.14
CA GLU A 82 -22.08 6.09 -11.44
C GLU A 82 -22.67 7.51 -11.48
N GLU A 83 -23.40 7.88 -10.44
CA GLU A 83 -24.01 9.19 -10.26
C GLU A 83 -23.23 10.03 -9.24
N LYS A 84 -23.23 11.36 -9.43
CA LYS A 84 -22.62 12.30 -8.50
C LYS A 84 -23.51 13.51 -8.33
N ASP A 85 -23.80 13.86 -7.09
CA ASP A 85 -24.46 15.11 -6.73
C ASP A 85 -23.52 16.03 -5.92
N GLU A 86 -23.98 17.25 -5.65
CA GLU A 86 -23.21 18.26 -4.91
C GLU A 86 -22.99 17.89 -3.43
N SER A 87 -23.79 16.98 -2.89
CA SER A 87 -23.81 16.54 -1.49
C SER A 87 -23.11 15.19 -1.23
N GLY A 88 -22.82 14.41 -2.28
CA GLY A 88 -22.31 13.05 -2.19
C GLY A 88 -23.30 12.04 -1.59
N SER A 89 -24.60 12.14 -1.92
CA SER A 89 -25.64 11.22 -1.41
C SER A 89 -25.77 9.92 -2.19
#